data_AF-A0A353SBE5-F1
#
_entry.id   AF-A0A353SBE5-F1
#
_cell.length_a   1.000
_cell.length_b   1.000
_cell.length_c   1.000
_cell.angle_alpha   90.00
_cell.angle_beta   90.00
_cell.angle_gamma   90.00
#
_symmetry.space_group_name_H-M   'P 1'
#
loop_
_entity.id
_entity.type
_entity.pdbx_description
1 polymer ?
#
loop_
_entity_poly.entity_id
_entity_poly.type
_entity_poly.pdbx_seq_one_letter_code
_entity_poly.pdbx_strand_id
1 'polypeptide(L)'
;MILCCTAPYAQTFSSSVFNNADSDSSADSEYEDSSDDYYDDDYAEEDEEDDYYGGDDEDYYDEEQRRHEENDPVSYTHYRTRKGDQFLKVGIAGNIPLSFGNPWFTADGKMQIGGLLSIGYHYFLTKYFAVGGDIGFGFNPTIGGNIFSHIPVMLTATFQPAFGSFEFPLTIGVGAAWETYNSEKYWPGLVVRPEAGVYYRINESWAAGGNVAYKFMPQFGQLWGSSDTNIMGHYVEIEASVKYYF
;
A
#
# COMPACT_ATOMS: atom_id res chain seq x y z
N MET A 1 16.60 -4.49 37.05
CA MET A 1 17.92 -4.02 37.48
C MET A 1 18.83 -4.20 36.28
N ILE A 2 19.06 -3.13 35.51
CA ILE A 2 19.93 -3.18 34.33
C ILE A 2 20.91 -2.04 34.51
N LEU A 3 22.19 -2.43 34.57
CA LEU A 3 23.31 -1.55 34.81
C LEU A 3 23.59 -0.72 33.57
N CYS A 4 23.84 0.56 33.86
CA CYS A 4 24.59 1.53 33.10
C CYS A 4 25.75 0.90 32.32
N CYS A 5 25.79 1.12 31.00
CA CYS A 5 27.05 1.12 30.28
C CYS A 5 27.01 2.21 29.19
N THR A 6 27.51 3.37 29.57
CA THR A 6 28.05 4.39 28.67
C THR A 6 29.05 3.75 27.70
N ALA A 7 28.85 3.95 26.41
CA ALA A 7 29.92 3.80 25.42
C ALA A 7 29.95 5.04 24.49
N PRO A 8 31.14 5.44 24.03
CA PRO A 8 31.41 6.80 23.58
C PRO A 8 31.46 6.92 22.05
N TYR A 9 31.35 8.17 21.58
CA TYR A 9 31.85 8.63 20.28
C TYR A 9 31.23 7.98 19.02
N ALA A 10 30.14 8.57 18.52
CA ALA A 10 29.87 8.57 17.09
C ALA A 10 30.72 9.67 16.44
N GLN A 11 31.67 9.27 15.59
CA GLN A 11 32.43 10.21 14.76
C GLN A 11 31.50 10.83 13.71
N THR A 12 31.54 12.15 13.63
CA THR A 12 30.91 12.98 12.62
C THR A 12 31.50 12.63 11.25
N PHE A 13 30.72 12.00 10.38
CA PHE A 13 31.06 11.94 8.96
C PHE A 13 30.65 13.25 8.30
N SER A 14 31.66 14.07 8.02
CA SER A 14 31.61 15.25 7.16
C SER A 14 31.48 14.79 5.70
N SER A 15 30.38 15.16 5.03
CA SER A 15 30.28 15.08 3.57
C SER A 15 30.57 16.46 2.97
N SER A 16 31.80 16.66 2.51
CA SER A 16 32.13 17.63 1.48
C SER A 16 32.62 16.87 0.24
N VAL A 17 32.48 17.53 -0.91
CA VAL A 17 32.90 17.12 -2.27
C VAL A 17 31.81 16.43 -3.10
N PHE A 18 31.00 17.24 -3.78
CA PHE A 18 30.94 17.23 -5.25
C PHE A 18 30.83 18.68 -5.73
N ASN A 19 31.83 19.13 -6.48
CA ASN A 19 31.85 20.42 -7.16
C ASN A 19 31.80 20.19 -8.67
N ASN A 20 30.94 20.97 -9.32
CA ASN A 20 31.01 21.56 -10.66
C ASN A 20 31.19 20.70 -11.91
N ALA A 21 30.25 20.90 -12.83
CA ALA A 21 30.56 21.63 -14.05
C ALA A 21 29.31 22.37 -14.58
N ASP A 22 29.42 23.69 -14.63
CA ASP A 22 28.58 24.61 -15.40
C ASP A 22 28.77 24.38 -16.91
N SER A 23 27.71 24.66 -17.68
CA SER A 23 27.86 25.34 -18.96
C SER A 23 26.55 26.04 -19.33
N ASP A 24 26.57 27.36 -19.19
CA ASP A 24 25.63 28.31 -19.80
C ASP A 24 25.58 28.17 -21.33
N SER A 25 24.39 28.36 -21.91
CA SER A 25 24.25 29.20 -23.10
C SER A 25 22.81 29.69 -23.27
N SER A 26 22.65 30.99 -23.05
CA SER A 26 21.55 31.84 -23.47
C SER A 26 21.33 31.83 -24.98
N ALA A 27 20.08 31.85 -25.43
CA ALA A 27 19.67 32.49 -26.68
C ALA A 27 18.17 32.81 -26.65
N ASP A 28 17.88 34.10 -26.74
CA ASP A 28 16.58 34.69 -27.09
C ASP A 28 16.07 34.22 -28.45
N SER A 29 14.74 34.16 -28.61
CA SER A 29 14.06 34.68 -29.80
C SER A 29 12.54 34.73 -29.59
N GLU A 30 12.00 35.95 -29.59
CA GLU A 30 10.63 36.28 -30.01
C GLU A 30 10.35 35.74 -31.42
N TYR A 31 9.10 35.37 -31.74
CA TYR A 31 8.42 35.69 -33.01
C TYR A 31 6.95 35.16 -33.02
N GLU A 32 6.03 36.10 -33.30
CA GLU A 32 4.75 36.10 -34.06
C GLU A 32 3.94 34.80 -34.20
N ASP A 33 2.65 34.77 -33.82
CA ASP A 33 1.46 35.26 -34.57
C ASP A 33 1.25 34.57 -35.93
N SER A 34 0.18 33.77 -36.03
CA SER A 34 -0.60 33.48 -37.26
C SER A 34 -1.67 32.42 -36.94
N SER A 35 -2.95 32.82 -36.89
CA SER A 35 -3.99 32.72 -37.94
C SER A 35 -4.41 31.31 -38.39
N ASP A 36 -5.74 31.13 -38.30
CA ASP A 36 -6.64 30.50 -39.27
C ASP A 36 -6.50 29.00 -39.57
N ASP A 37 -7.57 28.23 -39.29
CA ASP A 37 -8.51 27.81 -40.36
C ASP A 37 -9.64 26.89 -39.85
N TYR A 38 -10.87 27.30 -40.18
CA TYR A 38 -12.06 26.56 -40.64
C TYR A 38 -12.46 25.21 -40.00
N TYR A 39 -13.70 25.15 -39.47
CA TYR A 39 -14.80 24.40 -40.09
C TYR A 39 -16.14 25.10 -39.81
N ASP A 40 -16.79 25.47 -40.90
CA ASP A 40 -18.14 25.98 -41.07
C ASP A 40 -19.02 24.75 -41.35
N ASP A 41 -20.12 24.55 -40.64
CA ASP A 41 -21.15 23.57 -41.02
C ASP A 41 -22.53 24.21 -40.77
N ASP A 42 -23.08 24.67 -41.89
CA ASP A 42 -24.44 25.17 -42.08
C ASP A 42 -25.47 24.09 -41.71
N TYR A 43 -26.42 24.44 -40.84
CA TYR A 43 -27.69 23.72 -40.73
C TYR A 43 -28.69 24.37 -41.68
N ALA A 44 -28.97 23.69 -42.78
CA ALA A 44 -30.11 23.98 -43.64
C ALA A 44 -31.38 23.40 -43.02
N GLU A 45 -32.37 24.27 -42.81
CA GLU A 45 -33.76 23.91 -42.53
C GLU A 45 -34.38 23.29 -43.80
N GLU A 46 -34.97 22.10 -43.66
CA GLU A 46 -35.99 21.61 -44.60
C GLU A 46 -37.26 21.29 -43.80
N ASP A 47 -38.27 22.11 -44.05
CA ASP A 47 -39.67 21.89 -43.72
C ASP A 47 -40.22 20.75 -44.58
N GLU A 48 -40.75 19.69 -43.95
CA GLU A 48 -41.83 18.89 -44.54
C GLU A 48 -42.87 18.57 -43.45
N GLU A 49 -44.04 19.20 -43.59
CA GLU A 49 -45.30 18.72 -43.01
C GLU A 49 -45.65 17.37 -43.65
N ASP A 50 -46.11 16.40 -42.85
CA ASP A 50 -47.37 15.69 -43.13
C ASP A 50 -47.70 14.63 -42.06
N ASP A 51 -48.98 14.67 -41.68
CA ASP A 51 -49.85 13.56 -41.29
C ASP A 51 -49.75 12.88 -39.90
N TYR A 52 -50.65 13.38 -39.07
CA TYR A 52 -51.16 12.84 -37.82
C TYR A 52 -51.87 11.48 -38.02
N TYR A 53 -51.28 10.40 -37.51
CA TYR A 53 -52.01 9.20 -37.08
C TYR A 53 -51.66 8.89 -35.63
N GLY A 54 -52.61 9.15 -34.73
CA GLY A 54 -52.54 8.71 -33.34
C GLY A 54 -52.72 7.20 -33.24
N GLY A 55 -51.80 6.55 -32.52
CA GLY A 55 -51.88 5.13 -32.17
C GLY A 55 -50.62 4.68 -31.44
N ASP A 56 -50.71 4.60 -30.11
CA ASP A 56 -49.96 3.68 -29.25
C ASP A 56 -48.42 3.86 -29.17
N ASP A 57 -47.95 5.06 -28.85
CA ASP A 57 -46.52 5.32 -28.60
C ASP A 57 -46.03 4.80 -27.23
N GLU A 58 -46.92 4.56 -26.26
CA GLU A 58 -46.51 4.10 -24.92
C GLU A 58 -45.95 2.67 -24.91
N ASP A 59 -46.39 1.81 -25.84
CA ASP A 59 -45.93 0.42 -25.90
C ASP A 59 -44.57 0.28 -26.61
N TYR A 60 -44.20 1.23 -27.48
CA TYR A 60 -42.94 1.20 -28.22
C TYR A 60 -41.73 1.56 -27.35
N TYR A 61 -41.86 2.59 -26.50
CA TYR A 61 -40.81 2.94 -25.54
C TYR A 61 -40.61 1.85 -24.49
N ASP A 62 -41.68 1.18 -24.08
CA ASP A 62 -41.64 0.09 -23.10
C ASP A 62 -40.99 -1.17 -23.70
N GLU A 63 -41.21 -1.45 -24.98
CA GLU A 63 -40.62 -2.60 -25.67
C GLU A 63 -39.15 -2.36 -26.07
N GLU A 64 -38.76 -1.13 -26.42
CA GLU A 64 -37.34 -0.75 -26.59
C GLU A 64 -36.59 -0.71 -25.26
N GLN A 65 -37.18 -0.17 -24.18
CA GLN A 65 -36.56 -0.23 -22.85
C GLN A 65 -36.38 -1.67 -22.37
N ARG A 66 -37.39 -2.54 -22.57
CA ARG A 66 -37.26 -3.98 -22.29
C ARG A 66 -36.22 -4.65 -23.17
N ARG A 67 -36.10 -4.29 -24.46
CA ARG A 67 -35.02 -4.81 -25.32
C ARG A 67 -33.65 -4.32 -24.90
N HIS A 68 -33.52 -3.09 -24.41
CA HIS A 68 -32.27 -2.56 -23.90
C HIS A 68 -31.90 -3.23 -22.56
N GLU A 69 -32.87 -3.48 -21.66
CA GLU A 69 -32.65 -4.26 -20.44
C GLU A 69 -32.40 -5.77 -20.70
N GLU A 70 -32.95 -6.33 -21.77
CA GLU A 70 -32.77 -7.75 -22.15
C GLU A 70 -31.49 -7.99 -22.98
N ASN A 71 -31.02 -6.99 -23.75
CA ASN A 71 -29.83 -7.10 -24.60
C ASN A 71 -28.58 -6.39 -24.08
N ASP A 72 -28.65 -5.59 -23.01
CA ASP A 72 -27.44 -5.25 -22.25
C ASP A 72 -27.18 -6.37 -21.24
N PRO A 73 -26.31 -7.36 -21.53
CA PRO A 73 -25.77 -8.15 -20.46
C PRO A 73 -25.13 -7.17 -19.50
N VAL A 74 -25.65 -7.09 -18.26
CA VAL A 74 -25.02 -6.36 -17.17
C VAL A 74 -23.54 -6.64 -17.26
N SER A 75 -22.79 -5.65 -17.74
CA SER A 75 -21.38 -5.81 -18.04
C SER A 75 -20.70 -5.93 -16.70
N TYR A 76 -20.55 -7.17 -16.24
CA TYR A 76 -19.66 -7.51 -15.15
C TYR A 76 -18.26 -7.18 -15.64
N THR A 77 -17.92 -5.89 -15.58
CA THR A 77 -16.61 -5.34 -15.93
C THR A 77 -15.63 -5.98 -14.97
N HIS A 78 -15.05 -7.08 -15.42
CA HIS A 78 -14.16 -7.87 -14.62
C HIS A 78 -12.81 -7.17 -14.62
N TYR A 79 -12.57 -6.41 -13.57
CA TYR A 79 -11.34 -5.67 -13.37
C TYR A 79 -10.17 -6.65 -13.15
N ARG A 80 -9.43 -6.94 -14.22
CA ARG A 80 -8.26 -7.82 -14.17
C ARG A 80 -7.00 -6.99 -14.12
N THR A 81 -6.20 -7.26 -13.10
CA THR A 81 -4.82 -6.78 -13.02
C THR A 81 -3.98 -7.34 -14.16
N ARG A 82 -3.20 -6.47 -14.80
CA ARG A 82 -2.30 -6.79 -15.90
C ARG A 82 -0.85 -6.75 -15.42
N LYS A 83 0.04 -7.31 -16.23
CA LYS A 83 1.47 -7.14 -16.03
C LYS A 83 1.81 -5.66 -16.25
N GLY A 84 2.55 -5.08 -15.31
CA GLY A 84 2.96 -3.68 -15.35
C GLY A 84 2.10 -2.74 -14.52
N ASP A 85 0.90 -3.19 -14.11
CA ASP A 85 0.05 -2.44 -13.20
C ASP A 85 0.77 -2.22 -11.88
N GLN A 86 0.49 -1.09 -11.25
CA GLN A 86 1.05 -0.71 -9.96
C GLN A 86 -0.08 -0.48 -8.98
N PHE A 87 0.23 -0.60 -7.69
CA PHE A 87 -0.65 -0.08 -6.68
C PHE A 87 0.07 0.48 -5.48
N LEU A 88 -0.56 1.50 -4.90
CA LEU A 88 -0.25 2.01 -3.57
C LEU A 88 -1.23 1.40 -2.57
N LYS A 89 -0.72 0.89 -1.46
CA LYS A 89 -1.49 0.35 -0.33
C LYS A 89 -1.32 1.29 0.86
N VAL A 90 -2.42 1.62 1.52
CA VAL A 90 -2.41 2.35 2.80
C VAL A 90 -3.24 1.56 3.80
N GLY A 91 -2.68 1.28 4.98
CA GLY A 91 -3.29 0.42 5.97
C GLY A 91 -3.16 0.93 7.39
N ILE A 92 -4.16 0.62 8.21
CA ILE A 92 -4.13 0.75 9.66
C ILE A 92 -4.35 -0.63 10.27
N ALA A 93 -3.51 -1.03 11.22
CA ALA A 93 -3.61 -2.32 11.87
C ALA A 93 -3.58 -2.22 13.39
N GLY A 94 -4.33 -3.10 14.03
CA GLY A 94 -4.11 -3.44 15.43
C GLY A 94 -2.91 -4.38 15.51
N ASN A 95 -1.87 -3.99 16.24
CA ASN A 95 -0.68 -4.82 16.45
C ASN A 95 -0.77 -5.51 17.82
N ILE A 96 -1.04 -6.82 17.80
CA ILE A 96 -1.32 -7.63 18.98
C ILE A 96 -0.07 -8.44 19.32
N PRO A 97 0.61 -8.13 20.44
CA PRO A 97 1.75 -8.93 20.91
C PRO A 97 1.30 -10.34 21.28
N LEU A 98 1.97 -11.34 20.72
CA LEU A 98 1.79 -12.74 21.09
C LEU A 98 2.79 -13.08 22.20
N SER A 99 2.35 -13.02 23.44
CA SER A 99 3.11 -13.54 24.56
C SER A 99 3.00 -15.07 24.61
N PHE A 100 3.76 -15.78 23.77
CA PHE A 100 3.95 -17.20 24.02
C PHE A 100 4.95 -17.35 25.16
N GLY A 101 4.44 -17.72 26.35
CA GLY A 101 5.27 -18.20 27.44
C GLY A 101 6.16 -19.33 26.91
N ASN A 102 7.44 -19.16 27.15
CA ASN A 102 8.57 -19.87 26.59
C ASN A 102 8.49 -21.42 26.58
N PRO A 103 9.23 -22.09 25.67
CA PRO A 103 9.88 -23.34 26.05
C PRO A 103 11.36 -23.17 26.47
N TRP A 104 12.14 -22.23 25.89
CA TRP A 104 13.58 -22.09 26.21
C TRP A 104 14.19 -20.69 26.47
N PHE A 105 13.87 -19.57 25.80
CA PHE A 105 14.15 -18.21 26.35
C PHE A 105 13.07 -17.14 26.00
N THR A 106 12.28 -16.65 26.98
CA THR A 106 11.35 -15.52 26.80
C THR A 106 11.49 -14.57 27.98
N ALA A 107 11.86 -13.33 27.69
CA ALA A 107 11.83 -12.22 28.63
C ALA A 107 10.37 -11.87 28.97
N ASP A 108 10.09 -11.61 30.25
CA ASP A 108 8.77 -11.35 30.86
C ASP A 108 8.06 -10.04 30.41
N GLY A 109 8.31 -9.59 29.18
CA GLY A 109 7.77 -8.37 28.60
C GLY A 109 6.33 -8.55 28.14
N LYS A 110 5.35 -8.19 28.97
CA LYS A 110 3.95 -8.07 28.58
C LYS A 110 3.70 -6.71 27.90
N MET A 111 3.61 -6.71 26.58
CA MET A 111 3.15 -5.57 25.78
C MET A 111 1.63 -5.60 25.62
N GLN A 112 1.00 -4.43 25.53
CA GLN A 112 -0.42 -4.27 25.23
C GLN A 112 -0.63 -4.17 23.70
N ILE A 113 -1.91 -4.31 23.30
CA ILE A 113 -2.31 -4.09 21.91
C ILE A 113 -1.95 -2.67 21.51
N GLY A 114 -1.26 -2.57 20.38
CA GLY A 114 -0.77 -1.35 19.80
C GLY A 114 -1.41 -1.04 18.45
N GLY A 115 -0.89 -0.02 17.78
CA GLY A 115 -1.29 0.37 16.43
C GLY A 115 -0.14 0.26 15.44
N LEU A 116 -0.46 0.08 14.17
CA LEU A 116 0.44 0.16 13.04
C LEU A 116 -0.22 0.98 11.94
N LEU A 117 0.51 1.95 11.40
CA LEU A 117 0.20 2.63 10.15
C LEU A 117 1.17 2.12 9.08
N SER A 118 0.68 1.72 7.91
CA SER A 118 1.49 1.17 6.82
C SER A 118 1.19 1.87 5.49
N ILE A 119 2.24 2.07 4.70
CA ILE A 119 2.18 2.52 3.31
C ILE A 119 3.06 1.58 2.49
N GLY A 120 2.56 1.07 1.39
CA GLY A 120 3.28 0.14 0.54
C GLY A 120 3.11 0.47 -0.94
N TYR A 121 4.16 0.25 -1.72
CA TYR A 121 4.11 0.34 -3.19
C TYR A 121 4.48 -1.01 -3.79
N HIS A 122 3.67 -1.46 -4.75
CA HIS A 122 3.78 -2.79 -5.35
C HIS A 122 3.63 -2.70 -6.86
N TYR A 123 4.41 -3.50 -7.58
CA TYR A 123 4.45 -3.58 -9.04
C TYR A 123 4.18 -5.01 -9.50
N PHE A 124 3.22 -5.19 -10.40
CA PHE A 124 2.86 -6.50 -10.95
C PHE A 124 3.84 -6.96 -12.04
N LEU A 125 4.70 -7.92 -11.69
CA LEU A 125 5.56 -8.61 -12.66
C LEU A 125 4.76 -9.52 -13.59
N THR A 126 3.65 -10.06 -13.10
CA THR A 126 2.67 -10.85 -13.85
C THR A 126 1.26 -10.51 -13.36
N LYS A 127 0.23 -11.02 -14.03
CA LYS A 127 -1.17 -10.84 -13.61
C LYS A 127 -1.51 -11.36 -12.20
N TYR A 128 -0.67 -12.19 -11.59
CA TYR A 128 -0.90 -12.75 -10.24
C TYR A 128 0.23 -12.48 -9.26
N PHE A 129 1.36 -11.96 -9.72
CA PHE A 129 2.55 -11.83 -8.89
C PHE A 129 3.05 -10.40 -8.94
N ALA A 130 3.16 -9.79 -7.76
CA ALA A 130 3.70 -8.46 -7.55
C ALA A 130 4.89 -8.51 -6.60
N VAL A 131 5.78 -7.53 -6.75
CA VAL A 131 6.87 -7.26 -5.82
C VAL A 131 6.79 -5.81 -5.40
N GLY A 132 7.23 -5.51 -4.18
CA GLY A 132 7.05 -4.18 -3.65
C GLY A 132 7.93 -3.88 -2.45
N GLY A 133 7.62 -2.74 -1.85
CA GLY A 133 8.20 -2.31 -0.59
C GLY A 133 7.13 -1.70 0.30
N ASP A 134 7.17 -2.06 1.57
CA ASP A 134 6.28 -1.54 2.60
C ASP A 134 7.11 -0.79 3.66
N ILE A 135 6.63 0.39 4.05
CA ILE A 135 7.12 1.14 5.20
C ILE A 135 5.97 1.32 6.19
N GLY A 136 6.26 1.26 7.48
CA GLY A 136 5.26 1.50 8.50
C GLY A 136 5.79 2.19 9.73
N PHE A 137 4.87 2.62 10.58
CA PHE A 137 5.12 3.11 11.92
C PHE A 137 4.19 2.36 12.87
N GLY A 138 4.75 1.60 13.80
CA GLY A 138 3.98 0.91 14.82
C GLY A 138 4.42 1.27 16.22
N PHE A 139 3.49 1.14 17.16
CA PHE A 139 3.72 1.39 18.56
C PHE A 139 2.94 0.39 19.43
N ASN A 140 3.52 -0.05 20.53
CA ASN A 140 2.92 -0.92 21.53
C ASN A 140 3.19 -0.36 22.93
N PRO A 141 2.15 0.03 23.68
CA PRO A 141 2.30 0.35 25.10
C PRO A 141 2.70 -0.89 25.90
N THR A 142 3.44 -0.70 26.99
CA THR A 142 3.76 -1.76 27.96
C THR A 142 2.95 -1.59 29.23
N ILE A 143 2.78 -2.67 30.01
CA ILE A 143 2.11 -2.59 31.32
C ILE A 143 2.80 -1.57 32.26
N GLY A 144 4.10 -1.34 32.09
CA GLY A 144 4.87 -0.35 32.85
C GLY A 144 4.72 1.11 32.39
N GLY A 145 3.83 1.40 31.43
CA GLY A 145 3.59 2.76 30.93
C GLY A 145 4.58 3.24 29.86
N ASN A 146 5.59 2.43 29.52
CA ASN A 146 6.54 2.74 28.45
C ASN A 146 5.97 2.38 27.07
N ILE A 147 6.42 3.04 26.02
CA ILE A 147 6.01 2.76 24.64
C ILE A 147 7.18 2.12 23.89
N PHE A 148 6.91 0.97 23.28
CA PHE A 148 7.76 0.38 22.26
C PHE A 148 7.32 0.93 20.90
N SER A 149 8.22 1.54 20.15
CA SER A 149 7.95 2.07 18.80
C SER A 149 8.85 1.39 17.78
N HIS A 150 8.32 1.06 16.62
CA HIS A 150 9.08 0.43 15.56
C HIS A 150 8.75 0.98 14.17
N ILE A 151 9.78 1.15 13.32
CA ILE A 151 9.64 1.62 11.93
C ILE A 151 10.17 0.52 11.00
N PRO A 152 9.32 -0.43 10.57
CA PRO A 152 9.72 -1.46 9.63
C PRO A 152 9.81 -0.90 8.20
N VAL A 153 10.87 -1.30 7.50
CA VAL A 153 11.03 -1.15 6.05
C VAL A 153 11.25 -2.55 5.49
N MET A 154 10.35 -2.98 4.60
CA MET A 154 10.27 -4.35 4.12
C MET A 154 10.24 -4.40 2.61
N LEU A 155 10.92 -5.39 2.03
CA LEU A 155 10.69 -5.82 0.66
C LEU A 155 9.63 -6.93 0.67
N THR A 156 8.73 -6.89 -0.30
CA THR A 156 7.56 -7.76 -0.33
C THR A 156 7.43 -8.52 -1.64
N ALA A 157 6.93 -9.74 -1.55
CA ALA A 157 6.50 -10.56 -2.68
C ALA A 157 5.05 -11.00 -2.44
N THR A 158 4.18 -10.72 -3.40
CA THR A 158 2.74 -10.87 -3.28
C THR A 158 2.21 -11.77 -4.39
N PHE A 159 1.53 -12.85 -4.02
CA PHE A 159 0.72 -13.65 -4.93
C PHE A 159 -0.76 -13.29 -4.73
N GLN A 160 -1.39 -12.71 -5.76
CA GLN A 160 -2.74 -12.16 -5.71
C GLN A 160 -3.66 -12.84 -6.74
N PRO A 161 -4.23 -14.02 -6.42
CA PRO A 161 -5.36 -14.55 -7.16
C PRO A 161 -6.60 -13.67 -6.98
N ALA A 162 -7.39 -13.54 -8.04
CA ALA A 162 -8.63 -12.79 -8.05
C ALA A 162 -9.78 -13.63 -8.65
N PHE A 163 -10.95 -13.57 -8.01
CA PHE A 163 -12.17 -14.25 -8.44
C PHE A 163 -13.31 -13.23 -8.45
N GLY A 164 -13.84 -12.90 -9.63
CA GLY A 164 -14.79 -11.80 -9.77
C GLY A 164 -14.16 -10.47 -9.34
N SER A 165 -14.81 -9.78 -8.41
CA SER A 165 -14.30 -8.53 -7.81
C SER A 165 -13.49 -8.75 -6.53
N PHE A 166 -13.33 -10.00 -6.06
CA PHE A 166 -12.56 -10.30 -4.86
C PHE A 166 -11.12 -10.66 -5.18
N GLU A 167 -10.19 -10.13 -4.40
CA GLU A 167 -8.75 -10.39 -4.48
C GLU A 167 -8.26 -11.00 -3.16
N PHE A 168 -7.41 -12.02 -3.27
CA PHE A 168 -6.91 -12.77 -2.12
C PHE A 168 -5.38 -12.72 -2.06
N PRO A 169 -4.78 -11.56 -1.75
CA PRO A 169 -3.33 -11.42 -1.70
C PRO A 169 -2.73 -12.28 -0.58
N LEU A 170 -1.71 -13.04 -0.95
CA LEU A 170 -0.79 -13.73 -0.06
C LEU A 170 0.58 -13.07 -0.21
N THR A 171 1.03 -12.39 0.83
CA THR A 171 2.24 -11.56 0.81
C THR A 171 3.25 -12.10 1.81
N ILE A 172 4.53 -12.11 1.43
CA ILE A 172 5.62 -12.29 2.38
C ILE A 172 6.53 -11.06 2.33
N GLY A 173 6.72 -10.44 3.49
CA GLY A 173 7.63 -9.33 3.70
C GLY A 173 8.88 -9.76 4.47
N VAL A 174 10.03 -9.27 4.06
CA VAL A 174 11.30 -9.40 4.79
C VAL A 174 12.04 -8.07 4.77
N GLY A 175 12.62 -7.68 5.90
CA GLY A 175 13.31 -6.40 5.98
C GLY A 175 13.91 -6.10 7.34
N ALA A 176 14.06 -4.81 7.62
CA ALA A 176 14.63 -4.32 8.85
C ALA A 176 13.72 -3.28 9.52
N ALA A 177 13.73 -3.21 10.84
CA ALA A 177 13.04 -2.21 11.62
C ALA A 177 14.01 -1.43 12.50
N TRP A 178 13.78 -0.12 12.59
CA TRP A 178 14.29 0.67 13.69
C TRP A 178 13.38 0.46 14.88
N GLU A 179 13.93 0.00 15.98
CA GLU A 179 13.19 -0.30 17.19
C GLU A 179 13.65 0.65 18.29
N THR A 180 12.70 1.24 19.00
CA THR A 180 12.97 2.15 20.11
C THR A 180 12.13 1.73 21.31
N TYR A 181 12.80 1.53 22.44
CA TYR A 181 12.17 1.25 23.71
C TYR A 181 12.78 2.19 24.77
N ASN A 182 11.98 3.11 25.30
CA ASN A 182 12.46 4.18 26.18
C ASN A 182 13.59 5.00 25.54
N SER A 183 14.81 4.88 26.05
CA SER A 183 16.02 5.55 25.54
C SER A 183 16.91 4.63 24.72
N GLU A 184 16.58 3.34 24.64
CA GLU A 184 17.34 2.35 23.90
C GLU A 184 16.86 2.28 22.45
N LYS A 185 17.83 2.23 21.53
CA LYS A 185 17.60 2.11 20.10
C LYS A 185 18.27 0.84 19.59
N TYR A 186 17.53 0.06 18.82
CA TYR A 186 18.04 -1.16 18.21
C TYR A 186 17.90 -1.07 16.69
N TRP A 187 19.03 -1.25 15.99
CA TRP A 187 19.12 -1.27 14.54
C TRP A 187 20.36 -2.09 14.12
N PRO A 188 20.26 -2.97 13.11
CA PRO A 188 19.05 -3.35 12.36
C PRO A 188 18.26 -4.48 13.06
N GLY A 189 16.95 -4.29 13.25
CA GLY A 189 16.07 -5.36 13.71
C GLY A 189 15.51 -6.15 12.54
N LEU A 190 15.82 -7.43 12.43
CA LEU A 190 15.28 -8.25 11.33
C LEU A 190 13.76 -8.39 11.49
N VAL A 191 13.02 -8.28 10.39
CA VAL A 191 11.57 -8.46 10.37
C VAL A 191 11.18 -9.45 9.29
N VAL A 192 10.34 -10.42 9.66
CA VAL A 192 9.66 -11.33 8.72
C VAL A 192 8.15 -11.20 8.94
N ARG A 193 7.40 -10.99 7.86
CA ARG A 193 5.97 -10.69 7.91
C ARG A 193 5.19 -11.40 6.79
N PRO A 194 4.81 -12.69 6.96
CA PRO A 194 3.77 -13.30 6.16
C PRO A 194 2.40 -12.64 6.43
N GLU A 195 1.64 -12.41 5.38
CA GLU A 195 0.35 -11.72 5.37
C GLU A 195 -0.61 -12.42 4.39
N ALA A 196 -1.87 -12.53 4.78
CA ALA A 196 -2.95 -12.98 3.92
C ALA A 196 -4.12 -12.01 4.04
N GLY A 197 -4.78 -11.67 2.94
CA GLY A 197 -5.87 -10.69 2.95
C GLY A 197 -7.01 -11.02 2.01
N VAL A 198 -8.07 -10.23 2.14
CA VAL A 198 -9.24 -10.23 1.26
C VAL A 198 -9.57 -8.79 0.93
N TYR A 199 -9.66 -8.49 -0.36
CA TYR A 199 -10.06 -7.18 -0.86
C TYR A 199 -11.23 -7.31 -1.81
N TYR A 200 -12.10 -6.30 -1.77
CA TYR A 200 -13.14 -6.09 -2.75
C TYR A 200 -12.73 -4.92 -3.64
N ARG A 201 -12.70 -5.18 -4.95
CA ARG A 201 -12.40 -4.17 -5.95
C ARG A 201 -13.66 -3.35 -6.23
N ILE A 202 -13.60 -2.07 -5.85
CA ILE A 202 -14.69 -1.11 -5.95
C ILE A 202 -14.83 -0.61 -7.39
N ASN A 203 -13.70 -0.33 -8.03
CA ASN A 203 -13.60 0.07 -9.44
C ASN A 203 -12.21 -0.29 -9.99
N GLU A 204 -11.89 0.16 -11.22
CA GLU A 204 -10.60 -0.10 -11.86
C GLU A 204 -9.41 0.37 -11.02
N SER A 205 -9.56 1.49 -10.31
CA SER A 205 -8.49 2.14 -9.56
C SER A 205 -8.51 1.84 -8.06
N TRP A 206 -9.60 1.37 -7.46
CA TRP A 206 -9.72 1.25 -6.00
C TRP A 206 -10.16 -0.14 -5.55
N ALA A 207 -9.50 -0.64 -4.52
CA ALA A 207 -9.96 -1.77 -3.73
C ALA A 207 -9.87 -1.47 -2.24
N ALA A 208 -10.78 -2.03 -1.45
CA ALA A 208 -10.79 -1.92 0.01
C ALA A 208 -10.90 -3.30 0.62
N GLY A 209 -10.28 -3.50 1.78
CA GLY A 209 -10.22 -4.82 2.38
C GLY A 209 -9.47 -4.85 3.69
N GLY A 210 -9.08 -6.06 4.07
CA GLY A 210 -8.34 -6.29 5.29
C GLY A 210 -7.45 -7.53 5.23
N ASN A 211 -6.45 -7.52 6.08
CA ASN A 211 -5.34 -8.46 6.05
C ASN A 211 -5.03 -8.92 7.46
N VAL A 212 -4.62 -10.17 7.57
CA VAL A 212 -4.05 -10.73 8.79
C VAL A 212 -2.60 -11.06 8.50
N ALA A 213 -1.70 -10.51 9.31
CA ALA A 213 -0.28 -10.78 9.21
C ALA A 213 0.26 -11.34 10.53
N TYR A 214 1.25 -12.21 10.40
CA TYR A 214 2.08 -12.61 11.52
C TYR A 214 3.43 -11.94 11.35
N LYS A 215 3.89 -11.21 12.36
CA LYS A 215 5.16 -10.49 12.35
C LYS A 215 6.11 -11.10 13.36
N PHE A 216 7.28 -11.50 12.88
CA PHE A 216 8.37 -12.05 13.66
C PHE A 216 9.56 -11.11 13.62
N MET A 217 10.06 -10.74 14.79
CA MET A 217 11.14 -9.77 14.98
C MET A 217 12.20 -10.33 15.93
N PRO A 218 13.18 -11.10 15.44
CA PRO A 218 14.29 -11.54 16.27
C PRO A 218 15.28 -10.40 16.51
N GLN A 219 15.57 -10.14 17.78
CA GLN A 219 16.61 -9.22 18.24
C GLN A 219 17.79 -10.03 18.76
N PHE A 220 18.94 -9.87 18.10
CA PHE A 220 20.17 -10.60 18.42
C PHE A 220 21.08 -9.76 19.31
N GLY A 221 20.65 -9.49 20.56
CA GLY A 221 21.42 -8.69 21.52
C GLY A 221 22.86 -9.20 21.73
N GLN A 222 23.04 -10.52 21.70
CA GLN A 222 24.34 -11.17 21.90
C GLN A 222 25.29 -11.03 20.69
N LEU A 223 24.75 -10.90 19.47
CA LEU A 223 25.56 -10.74 18.25
C LEU A 223 26.15 -9.32 18.14
N TRP A 224 25.53 -8.34 18.80
CA TRP A 224 25.89 -6.92 18.78
C TRP A 224 26.62 -6.45 20.04
N GLY A 225 27.19 -7.38 20.81
CA GLY A 225 28.08 -7.06 21.93
C GLY A 225 27.39 -6.66 23.24
N SER A 226 26.06 -6.80 23.34
CA SER A 226 25.37 -6.71 24.64
C SER A 226 25.43 -8.06 25.36
N SER A 227 25.55 -8.05 26.70
CA SER A 227 25.46 -9.25 27.54
C SER A 227 24.02 -9.80 27.67
N ASP A 228 23.06 -9.16 26.99
CA ASP A 228 21.64 -9.48 27.10
C ASP A 228 21.24 -10.69 26.24
N THR A 229 20.31 -11.48 26.77
CA THR A 229 19.67 -12.61 26.08
C THR A 229 19.00 -12.15 24.78
N ASN A 230 19.07 -12.97 23.73
CA ASN A 230 18.32 -12.72 22.50
C ASN A 230 16.81 -12.61 22.81
N ILE A 231 16.18 -11.55 22.32
CA ILE A 231 14.74 -11.29 22.50
C ILE A 231 14.05 -11.58 21.18
N MET A 232 12.89 -12.24 21.24
CA MET A 232 12.08 -12.52 20.05
C MET A 232 10.72 -11.85 20.19
N GLY A 233 10.42 -10.93 19.28
CA GLY A 233 9.11 -10.29 19.16
C GLY A 233 8.20 -11.11 18.25
N HIS A 234 7.01 -11.46 18.76
CA HIS A 234 5.97 -12.13 17.99
C HIS A 234 4.70 -11.29 18.05
N TYR A 235 4.11 -11.02 16.89
CA TYR A 235 2.90 -10.20 16.80
C TYR A 235 1.94 -10.77 15.76
N VAL A 236 0.64 -10.61 16.03
CA VAL A 236 -0.41 -10.72 15.02
C VAL A 236 -0.92 -9.32 14.70
N GLU A 237 -1.12 -9.06 13.43
CA GLU A 237 -1.62 -7.80 12.93
C GLU A 237 -2.94 -8.05 12.22
N ILE A 238 -3.97 -7.28 12.59
CA ILE A 238 -5.25 -7.24 11.89
C ILE A 238 -5.35 -5.86 11.27
N GLU A 239 -5.30 -5.80 9.95
CA GLU A 239 -5.19 -4.58 9.17
C GLU A 239 -6.47 -4.33 8.38
N ALA A 240 -6.94 -3.09 8.39
CA ALA A 240 -7.88 -2.56 7.40
C ALA A 240 -7.10 -1.66 6.45
N SER A 241 -7.29 -1.84 5.14
CA SER A 241 -6.49 -1.12 4.15
C SER A 241 -7.24 -0.87 2.86
N VAL A 242 -6.74 0.12 2.13
CA VAL A 242 -7.18 0.48 0.78
C VAL A 242 -6.01 0.37 -0.18
N LYS A 243 -6.31 0.00 -1.43
CA LYS A 243 -5.36 -0.06 -2.54
C LYS A 243 -5.82 0.87 -3.65
N TYR A 244 -4.88 1.63 -4.17
CA TYR A 244 -5.06 2.46 -5.35
C TYR A 244 -4.21 1.91 -6.50
N TYR A 245 -4.85 1.47 -7.58
CA TYR A 245 -4.26 0.91 -8.79
C TYR A 245 -4.09 1.98 -9.87
N PHE A 246 -2.96 1.97 -10.56
CA PHE A 246 -2.61 2.87 -11.67
C PHE A 246 -1.58 2.25 -12.62
#